data_AF-A0A2M8P6G1-F1
#
_entry.id   AF-A0A2M8P6G1-F1
#
_cell.length_a   1.000
_cell.length_b   1.000
_cell.length_c   1.000
_cell.angle_alpha   90.00
_cell.angle_beta   90.00
_cell.angle_gamma   90.00
#
_symmetry.space_group_name_H-M   'P 1'
#
loop_
_entity.id
_entity.type
_entity.pdbx_description
1 polymer ?
#
loop_
_entity_poly.entity_id
_entity_poly.type
_entity_poly.pdbx_seq_one_letter_code
_entity_poly.pdbx_strand_id
1 'polypeptide(L)'
;PHSDLRDYTSKVGIIQQDADDPFTQRGSQYAQITVYTQAPAVCQYSVDEMIEMLRKKTNLITKYQIKYTKPSPGPPVGRPIAIRIKGNEFDSIQKTVAFFKDILSKIKGVVDIEDDYAQGKDELR
;
A
#
# COMPACT_ATOMS: atom_id res chain seq x y z
N PRO A 1 -8.71 -17.03 -8.46
CA PRO A 1 -8.80 -16.76 -7.02
C PRO A 1 -10.20 -16.89 -6.38
N HIS A 2 -11.32 -16.93 -7.13
CA HIS A 2 -12.65 -17.02 -6.51
C HIS A 2 -12.85 -18.33 -5.71
N SER A 3 -12.17 -19.42 -6.09
CA SER A 3 -12.12 -20.67 -5.35
C SER A 3 -11.49 -20.52 -3.97
N ASP A 4 -10.46 -19.69 -3.85
CA ASP A 4 -9.62 -19.60 -2.66
C ASP A 4 -10.09 -18.52 -1.67
N LEU A 5 -11.07 -17.71 -2.08
CA LEU A 5 -11.74 -16.72 -1.26
C LEU A 5 -12.69 -17.42 -0.28
N ARG A 6 -12.56 -17.11 1.01
CA ARG A 6 -13.52 -17.52 2.04
C ARG A 6 -14.53 -16.43 2.31
N ASP A 7 -14.05 -15.22 2.57
CA ASP A 7 -14.88 -14.06 2.91
C ASP A 7 -14.10 -12.76 2.67
N TYR A 8 -14.79 -11.63 2.68
CA TYR A 8 -14.16 -10.31 2.70
C TYR A 8 -15.01 -9.30 3.46
N THR A 9 -14.33 -8.33 4.07
CA THR A 9 -15.00 -7.17 4.68
C THR A 9 -14.52 -5.90 4.00
N SER A 10 -15.39 -4.90 3.93
CA SER A 10 -15.06 -3.57 3.41
C SER A 10 -15.40 -2.52 4.46
N LYS A 11 -14.49 -1.55 4.62
CA LYS A 11 -14.64 -0.41 5.52
C LYS A 11 -14.30 0.87 4.75
N VAL A 12 -15.05 1.93 5.00
CA VAL A 12 -14.78 3.27 4.48
C VAL A 12 -14.51 4.20 5.65
N GLY A 13 -13.58 5.12 5.50
CA GLY A 13 -13.22 6.09 6.53
C GLY A 13 -12.07 5.66 7.44
N ILE A 14 -11.58 4.41 7.31
CA ILE A 14 -10.56 3.85 8.19
C ILE A 14 -9.68 2.83 7.47
N ILE A 15 -8.38 2.82 7.80
CA ILE A 15 -7.44 1.72 7.55
C ILE A 15 -6.86 1.31 8.91
N GLN A 16 -7.01 0.04 9.27
CA GLN A 16 -6.60 -0.50 10.56
C GLN A 16 -6.28 -2.00 10.43
N GLN A 17 -5.16 -2.47 10.99
CA GLN A 17 -4.85 -3.91 11.01
C GLN A 17 -5.56 -4.63 12.17
N ASP A 18 -5.46 -4.09 13.37
CA ASP A 18 -6.08 -4.60 14.59
C ASP A 18 -6.50 -3.46 15.53
N ALA A 19 -7.19 -3.79 16.63
CA ALA A 19 -7.79 -2.78 17.50
C ALA A 19 -6.76 -1.84 18.15
N ASP A 20 -5.53 -2.31 18.37
CA ASP A 20 -4.46 -1.60 19.07
C ASP A 20 -3.41 -1.02 18.10
N ASP A 21 -3.66 -1.05 16.80
CA ASP A 21 -2.76 -0.56 15.74
C ASP A 21 -2.52 0.96 15.86
N PRO A 22 -1.31 1.41 16.26
CA PRO A 22 -0.99 2.83 16.43
C PRO A 22 -0.88 3.57 15.09
N PHE A 23 -0.83 2.85 13.97
CA PHE A 23 -0.77 3.42 12.62
C PHE A 23 -2.15 3.49 11.94
N THR A 24 -3.23 3.33 12.71
CA THR A 24 -4.60 3.49 12.23
C THR A 24 -4.78 4.86 11.53
N GLN A 25 -5.24 4.83 10.28
CA GLN A 25 -5.56 6.05 9.52
C GLN A 25 -7.07 6.26 9.48
N ARG A 26 -7.52 7.51 9.67
CA ARG A 26 -8.94 7.88 9.63
C ARG A 26 -9.19 9.06 8.71
N GLY A 27 -10.30 9.03 7.99
CA GLY A 27 -10.73 10.10 7.09
C GLY A 27 -11.49 9.59 5.87
N SER A 28 -12.33 10.44 5.29
CA SER A 28 -13.23 10.10 4.18
C SER A 28 -12.52 9.65 2.89
N GLN A 29 -11.24 9.98 2.75
CA GLN A 29 -10.41 9.54 1.61
C GLN A 29 -9.92 8.09 1.71
N TYR A 30 -10.14 7.40 2.83
CA TYR A 30 -9.65 6.04 3.05
C TYR A 30 -10.72 4.98 2.88
N ALA A 31 -10.32 3.83 2.35
CA ALA A 31 -11.11 2.60 2.32
C ALA A 31 -10.17 1.39 2.49
N GLN A 32 -10.67 0.35 3.13
CA GLN A 32 -9.94 -0.89 3.38
C GLN A 32 -10.83 -2.07 3.00
N ILE A 33 -10.25 -3.04 2.27
CA ILE A 33 -10.86 -4.33 2.00
C ILE A 33 -9.98 -5.40 2.64
N THR A 34 -10.51 -6.10 3.64
CA THR A 34 -9.82 -7.22 4.27
C THR A 34 -10.33 -8.51 3.64
N VAL A 35 -9.41 -9.27 3.04
CA VAL A 35 -9.72 -10.52 2.34
C VAL A 35 -9.31 -11.71 3.20
N TYR A 36 -10.23 -12.63 3.43
CA TYR A 36 -10.00 -13.87 4.15
C TYR A 36 -9.92 -15.02 3.13
N THR A 37 -8.80 -15.72 3.11
CA THR A 37 -8.60 -16.89 2.24
C THR A 37 -9.01 -18.17 2.95
N GLN A 38 -9.16 -19.26 2.19
CA GLN A 38 -9.15 -20.60 2.75
C GLN A 38 -7.80 -20.94 3.39
N ALA A 39 -7.72 -22.11 4.04
CA ALA A 39 -6.46 -22.59 4.62
C ALA A 39 -5.40 -22.78 3.51
N PRO A 40 -4.13 -22.41 3.74
CA PRO A 40 -3.09 -22.47 2.70
C PRO A 40 -2.96 -23.83 2.00
N ALA A 41 -3.22 -24.94 2.71
CA ALA A 41 -3.14 -26.30 2.18
C ALA A 41 -4.17 -26.63 1.08
N VAL A 42 -5.26 -25.88 1.01
CA VAL A 42 -6.34 -26.09 0.01
C VAL A 42 -6.44 -24.94 -1.00
N CYS A 43 -5.67 -23.87 -0.82
CA CYS A 43 -5.60 -22.79 -1.79
C CYS A 43 -4.87 -23.24 -3.04
N GLN A 44 -5.42 -22.90 -4.21
CA GLN A 44 -4.76 -23.14 -5.49
C GLN A 44 -3.60 -22.17 -5.72
N TYR A 45 -3.71 -20.95 -5.20
CA TYR A 45 -2.72 -19.89 -5.37
C TYR A 45 -2.13 -19.46 -4.02
N SER A 46 -0.87 -19.02 -4.04
CA SER A 46 -0.28 -18.31 -2.92
C SER A 46 -0.89 -16.91 -2.76
N VAL A 47 -0.80 -16.33 -1.56
CA VAL A 47 -1.27 -14.96 -1.30
C VAL A 47 -0.55 -13.95 -2.20
N ASP A 48 0.75 -14.17 -2.48
CA ASP A 48 1.53 -13.27 -3.32
C ASP A 48 1.04 -13.33 -4.79
N GLU A 49 0.72 -14.52 -5.32
CA GLU A 49 0.09 -14.65 -6.64
C GLU A 49 -1.30 -14.02 -6.69
N MET A 50 -2.09 -14.10 -5.61
CA MET A 50 -3.38 -13.43 -5.52
C MET A 50 -3.25 -11.91 -5.56
N ILE A 51 -2.26 -11.36 -4.83
CA ILE A 51 -1.96 -9.93 -4.86
C ILE A 51 -1.57 -9.50 -6.28
N GLU A 52 -0.73 -10.26 -6.98
CA GLU A 52 -0.37 -9.96 -8.37
C GLU A 52 -1.57 -10.06 -9.34
N MET A 53 -2.47 -11.02 -9.14
CA MET A 53 -3.73 -11.08 -9.89
C MET A 53 -4.62 -9.86 -9.64
N LEU A 54 -4.72 -9.40 -8.38
CA LEU A 54 -5.49 -8.21 -8.03
C LEU A 54 -4.86 -6.96 -8.65
N ARG A 55 -3.54 -6.79 -8.55
CA ARG A 55 -2.80 -5.69 -9.20
C ARG A 55 -3.11 -5.58 -10.68
N LYS A 56 -3.08 -6.70 -11.41
CA LYS A 56 -3.42 -6.73 -12.83
C LYS A 56 -4.87 -6.32 -13.10
N LYS A 57 -5.81 -6.69 -12.23
CA LYS A 57 -7.23 -6.33 -12.37
C LYS A 57 -7.53 -4.88 -12.00
N THR A 58 -6.77 -4.29 -11.09
CA THR A 58 -6.98 -2.91 -10.64
C THR A 58 -6.07 -1.89 -11.32
N ASN A 59 -5.21 -2.31 -12.24
CA ASN A 59 -4.22 -1.41 -12.87
C ASN A 59 -4.84 -0.23 -13.63
N LEU A 60 -6.08 -0.36 -14.09
CA LEU A 60 -6.83 0.70 -14.76
C LEU A 60 -7.42 1.73 -13.78
N ILE A 61 -7.41 1.45 -12.48
CA ILE A 61 -7.91 2.36 -11.44
C ILE A 61 -6.81 3.35 -11.08
N THR A 62 -6.81 4.50 -11.76
CA THR A 62 -5.78 5.54 -11.56
C THR A 62 -6.18 6.62 -10.55
N LYS A 63 -7.47 6.74 -10.24
CA LYS A 63 -8.01 7.74 -9.30
C LYS A 63 -7.63 7.48 -7.84
N TYR A 64 -7.26 6.25 -7.51
CA TYR A 64 -6.99 5.82 -6.13
C TYR A 64 -5.63 5.17 -6.04
N GLN A 65 -4.90 5.45 -4.95
CA GLN A 65 -3.72 4.68 -4.59
C GLN A 65 -4.18 3.38 -3.92
N ILE A 66 -3.94 2.24 -4.58
CA ILE A 66 -4.29 0.92 -4.06
C ILE A 66 -3.02 0.29 -3.48
N LYS A 67 -3.04 0.02 -2.18
CA LYS A 67 -1.95 -0.66 -1.47
C LYS A 67 -2.34 -2.09 -1.15
N TYR A 68 -1.39 -3.01 -1.30
CA TYR A 68 -1.55 -4.42 -1.01
C TYR A 68 -0.69 -4.80 0.20
N THR A 69 -1.29 -5.43 1.19
CA THR A 69 -0.57 -5.81 2.42
C THR A 69 -0.94 -7.22 2.83
N LYS A 70 0.09 -8.05 3.00
CA LYS A 70 -0.03 -9.38 3.61
C LYS A 70 0.33 -9.25 5.09
N PRO A 71 -0.57 -9.59 6.04
CA PRO A 71 -0.21 -9.67 7.45
C PRO A 71 0.94 -10.67 7.62
N SER A 72 1.97 -10.29 8.36
CA SER A 72 3.08 -11.18 8.69
C SER A 72 3.20 -11.29 10.21
N PRO A 73 3.35 -12.50 10.78
CA PRO A 73 3.66 -12.63 12.19
C PRO A 73 5.05 -12.07 12.47
N GLY A 74 5.19 -11.36 13.59
CA GLY A 74 6.45 -10.76 14.05
C GLY A 74 6.41 -9.24 14.14
N PRO A 75 7.40 -8.62 14.81
CA PRO A 75 7.49 -7.16 14.89
C PRO A 75 7.64 -6.56 13.49
N PRO A 76 7.12 -5.34 13.25
CA PRO A 76 7.26 -4.68 11.96
C PRO A 76 8.75 -4.46 11.64
N VAL A 77 9.25 -5.12 10.59
CA VAL A 77 10.66 -5.06 10.19
C VAL A 77 11.01 -3.86 9.29
N GLY A 78 10.02 -3.00 9.00
CA GLY A 78 10.17 -1.88 8.08
C GLY A 78 10.25 -2.32 6.61
N ARG A 79 10.36 -1.33 5.70
CA ARG A 79 10.60 -1.60 4.27
C ARG A 79 12.06 -2.02 4.06
N PRO A 80 12.36 -2.92 3.11
CA PRO A 80 13.74 -3.34 2.81
C PRO A 80 14.66 -2.19 2.39
N ILE A 81 14.09 -1.12 1.81
CA ILE A 81 14.80 0.10 1.40
C ILE A 81 14.03 1.29 1.96
N ALA A 82 14.73 2.17 2.68
CA ALA A 82 14.20 3.43 3.17
C ALA A 82 15.20 4.55 2.84
N ILE A 83 14.75 5.55 2.06
CA ILE A 83 15.56 6.69 1.65
C ILE A 83 15.02 7.94 2.34
N ARG A 84 15.87 8.64 3.09
CA ARG A 84 15.53 9.92 3.71
C ARG A 84 16.22 11.05 2.96
N ILE A 85 15.44 11.92 2.34
CA ILE A 85 15.93 13.12 1.65
C ILE A 85 15.81 14.31 2.60
N LYS A 86 16.89 15.06 2.75
CA LYS A 86 16.94 16.29 3.56
C LYS A 86 17.40 17.45 2.68
N GLY A 87 16.79 18.61 2.86
CA GLY A 87 17.14 19.82 2.14
C GLY A 87 16.45 21.04 2.74
N ASN A 88 16.87 22.22 2.32
CA ASN A 88 16.32 23.49 2.81
C ASN A 88 15.20 24.04 1.91
N GLU A 89 15.08 23.53 0.69
CA GLU A 89 14.13 23.99 -0.31
C GLU A 89 13.22 22.84 -0.74
N PHE A 90 11.91 23.09 -0.63
CA PHE A 90 10.88 22.09 -0.89
C PHE A 90 10.91 21.57 -2.34
N ASP A 91 10.99 22.47 -3.32
CA ASP A 91 11.03 22.10 -4.74
C ASP A 91 12.24 21.22 -5.09
N SER A 92 13.38 21.50 -4.47
CA SER A 92 14.60 20.71 -4.62
C SER A 92 14.45 19.30 -4.02
N ILE A 93 13.77 19.18 -2.87
CA ILE A 93 13.41 17.88 -2.29
C ILE A 93 12.49 17.10 -3.22
N GLN A 94 11.43 17.73 -3.73
CA GLN A 94 10.46 17.07 -4.63
C GLN A 94 11.11 16.56 -5.93
N LYS A 95 11.99 17.37 -6.54
CA LYS A 95 12.77 16.94 -7.71
C LYS A 95 13.65 15.72 -7.41
N THR A 96 14.25 15.69 -6.24
CA THR A 96 15.10 14.58 -5.79
C THR A 96 14.28 13.32 -5.52
N VAL A 97 13.10 13.45 -4.89
CA VAL A 97 12.14 12.34 -4.71
C VAL A 97 11.76 11.75 -6.07
N ALA A 98 11.37 12.60 -7.04
CA ALA A 98 10.99 12.15 -8.38
C ALA A 98 12.13 11.42 -9.09
N PHE A 99 13.36 11.92 -8.98
CA PHE A 99 14.56 11.28 -9.52
C PHE A 99 14.80 9.88 -8.94
N PHE A 100 14.73 9.72 -7.62
CA PHE A 100 14.89 8.40 -6.99
C PHE A 100 13.77 7.44 -7.36
N LYS A 101 12.52 7.92 -7.43
CA LYS A 101 11.39 7.09 -7.89
C LYS A 101 11.60 6.58 -9.31
N ASP A 102 12.08 7.43 -10.22
CA ASP A 102 12.39 7.03 -11.61
C ASP A 102 13.49 5.96 -11.65
N ILE A 103 14.59 6.14 -10.91
CA ILE A 103 15.66 5.13 -10.83
C ILE A 103 15.12 3.80 -10.29
N LEU A 104 14.42 3.84 -9.15
CA LEU A 104 13.90 2.64 -8.50
C LEU A 104 12.91 1.90 -9.40
N SER A 105 12.08 2.63 -10.16
CA SER A 105 11.10 2.03 -11.08
C SER A 105 11.71 1.20 -12.21
N LYS A 106 12.98 1.46 -12.55
CA LYS A 106 13.72 0.76 -13.62
C LYS A 106 14.39 -0.52 -13.11
N ILE A 107 14.47 -0.72 -11.80
CA ILE A 107 15.13 -1.89 -11.21
C ILE A 107 14.13 -3.04 -11.18
N LYS A 108 14.46 -4.14 -11.88
CA LYS A 108 13.64 -5.36 -11.91
C LYS A 108 13.40 -5.87 -10.48
N GLY A 109 12.12 -6.06 -10.13
CA GLY A 109 11.70 -6.55 -8.82
C GLY A 109 11.40 -5.46 -7.79
N VAL A 110 11.69 -4.19 -8.10
CA VAL A 110 11.24 -3.08 -7.26
C VAL A 110 9.78 -2.77 -7.57
N VAL A 111 8.95 -2.84 -6.53
CA VAL A 111 7.51 -2.57 -6.58
C VAL A 111 7.13 -1.75 -5.34
N ASP A 112 5.93 -1.15 -5.36
CA ASP A 112 5.37 -0.42 -4.21
C ASP A 112 6.25 0.71 -3.68
N ILE A 113 6.79 1.52 -4.60
CA ILE A 113 7.55 2.72 -4.26
C ILE A 113 6.59 3.77 -3.69
N GLU A 114 6.80 4.15 -2.43
CA GLU A 114 5.97 5.10 -1.70
C GLU A 114 6.82 6.23 -1.10
N ASP A 115 6.18 7.36 -0.79
CA ASP A 115 6.71 8.42 0.06
C ASP A 115 5.69 8.78 1.14
N ASP A 116 6.11 9.58 2.11
CA ASP A 116 5.31 10.07 3.23
C ASP A 116 4.75 11.47 2.99
N TYR A 117 4.89 12.02 1.78
CA TYR A 117 4.38 13.35 1.46
C TYR A 117 2.86 13.29 1.21
N ALA A 118 2.09 13.81 2.17
CA ALA A 118 0.67 14.06 2.00
C ALA A 118 0.45 15.54 1.63
N GLN A 119 -0.04 15.80 0.41
CA GLN A 119 -0.52 17.13 0.05
C GLN A 119 -1.69 17.48 0.99
N GLY A 120 -1.54 18.57 1.75
CA GLY A 120 -2.58 19.08 2.64
C GLY A 120 -3.87 19.41 1.87
N LYS A 121 -4.99 19.47 2.60
CA LYS A 121 -6.25 19.95 2.01
C LYS A 121 -6.12 21.44 1.69
N ASP A 122 -6.78 21.88 0.63
CA ASP A 122 -6.95 23.31 0.40
C ASP A 122 -7.74 23.91 1.57
N GLU A 123 -7.12 24.83 2.29
CA GLU A 123 -7.78 25.57 3.37
C GLU A 123 -8.47 26.80 2.78
N LEU A 124 -9.77 26.95 3.04
CA LEU A 124 -10.47 28.20 2.78
C LEU A 124 -9.96 29.24 3.79
N ARG A 125 -9.36 30.33 3.29
CA ARG A 125 -9.04 31.53 4.08
C ARG A 125 -10.16 32.55 3.98
#